data_AF-A0A420F233-F1
#
_entry.id   AF-A0A420F233-F1
#
_cell.length_a   1.000
_cell.length_b   1.000
_cell.length_c   1.000
_cell.angle_alpha   90.00
_cell.angle_beta   90.00
_cell.angle_gamma   90.00
#
_symmetry.space_group_name_H-M   'P 1'
#
loop_
_entity.id
_entity.type
_entity.pdbx_description
1 polymer ?
#
loop_
_entity_poly.entity_id
_entity_poly.type
_entity_poly.pdbx_seq_one_letter_code
_entity_poly.pdbx_strand_id
1 'polypeptide(L)'
;MTVEIGPHRIGPGHRPLVVAEMSGNHNGSLDRALAIVDAVAASGAHALKLQTYRPDTITIDVDASAFRISDGHDLWGGERLYQLFERAHTPYEWHEPIFERARRHGLTVFSSPFDRTAVELLEKLDAPAYKIASSELVDLPLIRLVASTGKPVVISTGMATVGEIDAAVRAAREAGAGGIVLLACTASYPAPPQDSNLRRLPVLADTFGVPVGLSDHTPGIGVPVASVALGACLIEKHVTLRRADGGVDSDFSLEPEELAALTVESERAWAALGGTTIGPTPTEREGLRFRRSLFVVSDVRAGDPVTAANVRSIRPAGGLPPADLDRVLGRTFTRDVPRGTPLSWDLI
;
A
#
# COMPACT_ATOMS: atom_id res chain seq x y z
N MET A 1 -10.69 -9.67 7.25
CA MET A 1 -9.83 -10.08 8.38
C MET A 1 -8.89 -8.94 8.71
N THR A 2 -8.51 -8.76 9.97
CA THR A 2 -7.57 -7.71 10.42
C THR A 2 -6.44 -8.36 11.22
N VAL A 3 -5.19 -7.97 10.95
CA VAL A 3 -4.00 -8.36 11.70
C VAL A 3 -3.46 -7.11 12.41
N GLU A 4 -2.94 -7.26 13.63
CA GLU A 4 -2.39 -6.12 14.40
C GLU A 4 -0.86 -6.25 14.46
N ILE A 5 -0.14 -5.20 14.05
CA ILE A 5 1.32 -5.10 14.22
C ILE A 5 1.62 -3.80 14.94
N GLY A 6 2.08 -3.90 16.19
CA GLY A 6 2.20 -2.73 17.07
C GLY A 6 0.84 -2.03 17.21
N PRO A 7 0.75 -0.70 17.00
CA PRO A 7 -0.52 0.04 17.05
C PRO A 7 -1.32 -0.03 15.74
N HIS A 8 -0.85 -0.73 14.71
CA HIS A 8 -1.42 -0.67 13.37
C HIS A 8 -2.35 -1.86 13.09
N ARG A 9 -3.54 -1.55 12.59
CA ARG A 9 -4.52 -2.54 12.11
C ARG A 9 -4.35 -2.70 10.59
N ILE A 10 -4.07 -3.92 10.16
CA ILE A 10 -3.73 -4.25 8.77
C ILE A 10 -4.83 -5.13 8.20
N GLY A 11 -5.46 -4.66 7.13
CA GLY A 11 -6.51 -5.39 6.44
C GLY A 11 -7.43 -4.49 5.64
N PRO A 12 -8.44 -5.07 4.97
CA PRO A 12 -9.41 -4.33 4.19
C PRO A 12 -10.09 -3.24 5.05
N GLY A 13 -10.16 -2.02 4.50
CA GLY A 13 -10.79 -0.87 5.17
C GLY A 13 -9.91 -0.11 6.16
N HIS A 14 -8.68 -0.59 6.44
CA HIS A 14 -7.71 0.16 7.24
C HIS A 14 -6.71 0.90 6.35
N ARG A 15 -6.11 1.97 6.88
CA ARG A 15 -5.07 2.75 6.20
C ARG A 15 -3.87 1.85 5.87
N PRO A 16 -3.25 1.96 4.68
CA PRO A 16 -2.07 1.17 4.33
C PRO A 16 -0.89 1.43 5.27
N LEU A 17 -0.26 0.37 5.77
CA LEU A 17 0.97 0.44 6.53
C LEU A 17 2.17 0.56 5.60
N VAL A 18 2.87 1.70 5.63
CA VAL A 18 4.14 1.89 4.91
C VAL A 18 5.31 1.48 5.80
N VAL A 19 6.05 0.47 5.34
CA VAL A 19 7.22 -0.13 5.99
C VAL A 19 8.48 0.25 5.20
N ALA A 20 9.39 0.94 5.87
CA ALA A 20 10.71 1.30 5.33
C ALA A 20 11.72 0.19 5.62
N GLU A 21 12.21 -0.47 4.58
CA GLU A 21 13.22 -1.52 4.67
C GLU A 21 14.64 -0.91 4.61
N MET A 22 15.40 -1.04 5.69
CA MET A 22 16.77 -0.52 5.74
C MET A 22 17.73 -1.39 4.94
N SER A 23 17.57 -2.72 5.00
CA SER A 23 18.51 -3.69 4.43
C SER A 23 19.98 -3.34 4.77
N GLY A 24 20.92 -3.56 3.85
CA GLY A 24 22.33 -3.19 3.95
C GLY A 24 22.66 -1.72 3.62
N ASN A 25 21.67 -0.81 3.49
CA ASN A 25 21.91 0.60 3.10
C ASN A 25 22.60 1.44 4.21
N HIS A 26 22.79 0.85 5.39
CA HIS A 26 23.63 1.41 6.44
C HIS A 26 25.14 1.37 6.09
N ASN A 27 25.54 0.68 5.02
CA ASN A 27 26.90 0.69 4.47
C ASN A 27 28.00 0.45 5.53
N GLY A 28 27.77 -0.50 6.43
CA GLY A 28 28.72 -0.80 7.51
C GLY A 28 28.91 0.31 8.56
N SER A 29 27.95 1.23 8.75
CA SER A 29 28.00 2.25 9.81
C SER A 29 26.73 2.30 10.67
N LEU A 30 26.89 2.17 11.99
CA LEU A 30 25.78 2.33 12.95
C LEU A 30 25.24 3.77 12.94
N ASP A 31 26.11 4.78 12.88
CA ASP A 31 25.68 6.18 12.81
C ASP A 31 24.80 6.43 11.58
N ARG A 32 25.16 5.83 10.44
CA ARG A 32 24.33 5.86 9.24
C ARG A 32 23.00 5.12 9.44
N ALA A 33 23.01 3.94 10.05
CA ALA A 33 21.77 3.20 10.36
C ALA A 33 20.83 4.06 11.21
N LEU A 34 21.33 4.71 12.27
CA LEU A 34 20.55 5.59 13.13
C LEU A 34 20.05 6.84 12.38
N ALA A 35 20.85 7.40 11.47
CA ALA A 35 20.40 8.48 10.60
C ALA A 35 19.30 8.05 9.63
N ILE A 36 19.32 6.80 9.13
CA ILE A 36 18.22 6.24 8.34
C ILE A 36 16.95 6.14 9.20
N VAL A 37 17.04 5.69 10.45
CA VAL A 37 15.89 5.67 11.38
C VAL A 37 15.28 7.07 11.51
N ASP A 38 16.11 8.09 11.71
CA ASP A 38 15.66 9.48 11.84
C ASP A 38 14.96 9.97 10.56
N ALA A 39 15.50 9.64 9.39
CA ALA A 39 14.92 10.00 8.10
C ALA A 39 13.57 9.31 7.85
N VAL A 40 13.45 8.02 8.20
CA VAL A 40 12.21 7.25 8.11
C VAL A 40 11.13 7.83 9.03
N ALA A 41 11.50 8.20 10.26
CA ALA A 41 10.59 8.86 11.19
C ALA A 41 10.10 10.21 10.62
N ALA A 42 11.01 11.02 10.07
CA ALA A 42 10.69 12.32 9.49
C ALA A 42 9.81 12.24 8.23
N SER A 43 9.84 11.12 7.49
CA SER A 43 9.01 10.94 6.30
C SER A 43 7.55 10.60 6.61
N GLY A 44 7.22 10.30 7.87
CA GLY A 44 5.90 9.82 8.27
C GLY A 44 5.64 8.35 7.96
N ALA A 45 6.67 7.57 7.57
CA ALA A 45 6.52 6.13 7.46
C ALA A 45 6.16 5.53 8.84
N HIS A 46 5.47 4.39 8.82
CA HIS A 46 4.84 3.84 10.01
C HIS A 46 5.74 2.84 10.73
N ALA A 47 6.56 2.13 9.96
CA ALA A 47 7.43 1.10 10.47
C ALA A 47 8.81 1.09 9.80
N LEU A 48 9.80 0.64 10.57
CA LEU A 48 11.14 0.32 10.12
C LEU A 48 11.31 -1.20 10.11
N LYS A 49 11.92 -1.73 9.05
CA LYS A 49 12.31 -3.14 8.95
C LYS A 49 13.82 -3.29 8.75
N LEU A 50 14.36 -4.34 9.37
CA LEU A 50 15.74 -4.80 9.19
C LEU A 50 15.79 -6.20 8.53
N GLN A 51 17.00 -6.67 8.29
CA GLN A 51 17.30 -8.09 8.03
C GLN A 51 18.26 -8.58 9.12
N THR A 52 17.93 -9.69 9.75
CA THR A 52 18.68 -10.24 10.89
C THR A 52 19.21 -11.60 10.52
N TYR A 53 20.51 -11.65 10.20
CA TYR A 53 21.25 -12.85 9.90
C TYR A 53 22.75 -12.60 10.12
N ARG A 54 23.53 -13.67 10.14
CA ARG A 54 24.97 -13.61 9.85
C ARG A 54 25.26 -14.37 8.56
N PRO A 55 26.32 -14.05 7.82
CA PRO A 55 26.64 -14.78 6.59
C PRO A 55 26.75 -16.29 6.81
N ASP A 56 27.28 -16.71 7.96
CA ASP A 56 27.40 -18.12 8.38
C ASP A 56 26.08 -18.81 8.73
N THR A 57 24.99 -18.06 8.92
CA THR A 57 23.66 -18.62 9.21
C THR A 57 22.79 -18.80 7.97
N ILE A 58 23.10 -18.08 6.89
CA ILE A 58 22.36 -18.09 5.61
C ILE A 58 23.14 -18.75 4.46
N THR A 59 24.47 -18.79 4.54
CA THR A 59 25.32 -19.44 3.54
C THR A 59 26.63 -19.93 4.17
N ILE A 60 27.59 -20.38 3.36
CA ILE A 60 28.92 -20.80 3.81
C ILE A 60 30.02 -20.13 2.98
N ASP A 61 31.18 -19.88 3.59
CA ASP A 61 32.34 -19.30 2.91
C ASP A 61 33.02 -20.37 2.04
N VAL A 62 32.52 -20.52 0.81
CA VAL A 62 33.04 -21.43 -0.19
C VAL A 62 33.06 -20.77 -1.55
N ASP A 63 34.13 -21.02 -2.31
CA ASP A 63 34.25 -20.60 -3.70
C ASP A 63 33.84 -21.74 -4.64
N ALA A 64 32.53 -21.97 -4.74
CA ALA A 64 31.92 -22.93 -5.66
C ALA A 64 30.89 -22.22 -6.55
N SER A 65 30.67 -22.73 -7.77
CA SER A 65 29.75 -22.13 -8.75
C SER A 65 28.32 -21.96 -8.21
N ALA A 66 27.85 -22.87 -7.35
CA ALA A 66 26.54 -22.79 -6.71
C ALA A 66 26.41 -21.65 -5.68
N PHE A 67 27.53 -21.10 -5.21
CA PHE A 67 27.60 -20.02 -4.22
C PHE A 67 27.98 -18.68 -4.86
N ARG A 68 27.87 -18.59 -6.18
CA ARG A 68 28.13 -17.37 -6.96
C ARG A 68 26.86 -16.89 -7.62
N ILE A 69 26.69 -15.58 -7.61
CA ILE A 69 25.63 -14.92 -8.34
C ILE A 69 26.00 -14.97 -9.83
N SER A 70 25.01 -15.22 -10.69
CA SER A 70 25.23 -15.32 -12.12
C SER A 70 25.85 -14.03 -12.68
N ASP A 71 26.77 -14.16 -13.65
CA ASP A 71 27.47 -13.01 -14.23
C ASP A 71 26.52 -11.99 -14.90
N GLY A 72 25.32 -12.42 -15.29
CA GLY A 72 24.29 -11.56 -15.89
C GLY A 72 23.41 -10.81 -14.89
N HIS A 73 23.67 -10.90 -13.58
CA HIS A 73 22.91 -10.13 -12.59
C HIS A 73 23.41 -8.68 -12.54
N ASP A 74 22.50 -7.71 -12.69
CA ASP A 74 22.84 -6.29 -12.88
C ASP A 74 23.70 -5.69 -11.74
N LEU A 75 23.34 -5.99 -10.49
CA LEU A 75 23.99 -5.38 -9.31
C LEU A 75 25.15 -6.19 -8.73
N TRP A 76 25.04 -7.52 -8.70
CA TRP A 76 25.92 -8.39 -7.92
C TRP A 76 26.54 -9.52 -8.75
N GLY A 77 26.57 -9.36 -10.08
CA GLY A 77 27.03 -10.40 -11.00
C GLY A 77 28.44 -10.92 -10.67
N GLY A 78 28.58 -12.24 -10.57
CA GLY A 78 29.83 -12.91 -10.27
C GLY A 78 30.28 -12.87 -8.80
N GLU A 79 29.60 -12.12 -7.92
CA GLU A 79 29.94 -12.07 -6.50
C GLU A 79 29.66 -13.41 -5.78
N ARG A 80 30.45 -13.71 -4.75
CA ARG A 80 30.20 -14.85 -3.86
C ARG A 80 29.16 -14.46 -2.81
N LEU A 81 28.18 -15.32 -2.57
CA LEU A 81 27.09 -15.08 -1.61
C LEU A 81 27.61 -14.65 -0.23
N TYR A 82 28.61 -15.36 0.29
CA TYR A 82 29.19 -15.04 1.60
C TYR A 82 29.74 -13.62 1.68
N GLN A 83 30.43 -13.13 0.64
CA GLN A 83 30.98 -11.77 0.62
C GLN A 83 29.90 -10.70 0.52
N LEU A 84 28.87 -10.95 -0.29
CA LEU A 84 27.73 -10.05 -0.40
C LEU A 84 27.03 -9.91 0.96
N PHE A 85 26.74 -11.03 1.61
CA PHE A 85 26.08 -11.05 2.91
C PHE A 85 26.96 -10.47 4.02
N GLU A 86 28.28 -10.70 4.00
CA GLU A 86 29.21 -10.08 4.95
C GLU A 86 29.17 -8.55 4.83
N ARG A 87 29.12 -8.02 3.60
CA ARG A 87 29.01 -6.57 3.36
C ARG A 87 27.63 -6.01 3.75
N ALA A 88 26.56 -6.78 3.56
CA ALA A 88 25.18 -6.32 3.69
C ALA A 88 24.61 -6.48 5.11
N HIS A 89 25.08 -7.45 5.90
CA HIS A 89 24.43 -7.79 7.16
C HIS A 89 24.48 -6.64 8.18
N THR A 90 23.43 -6.53 8.99
CA THR A 90 23.43 -5.66 10.16
C THR A 90 24.05 -6.42 11.35
N PRO A 91 25.14 -5.93 11.97
CA PRO A 91 25.69 -6.54 13.18
C PRO A 91 24.63 -6.71 14.28
N TYR A 92 24.67 -7.84 15.00
CA TYR A 92 23.65 -8.17 16.00
C TYR A 92 23.58 -7.12 17.12
N GLU A 93 24.73 -6.62 17.55
CA GLU A 93 24.85 -5.57 18.56
C GLU A 93 24.25 -4.22 18.14
N TRP A 94 23.95 -4.00 16.85
CA TRP A 94 23.30 -2.77 16.38
C TRP A 94 21.78 -2.83 16.48
N HIS A 95 21.20 -4.01 16.61
CA HIS A 95 19.75 -4.15 16.60
C HIS A 95 19.11 -3.45 17.80
N GLU A 96 19.71 -3.57 19.01
CA GLU A 96 19.22 -2.88 20.21
C GLU A 96 19.18 -1.34 20.05
N PRO A 97 20.29 -0.64 19.72
CA PRO A 97 20.25 0.82 19.54
C PRO A 97 19.35 1.26 18.38
N ILE A 98 19.24 0.48 17.30
CA ILE A 98 18.31 0.77 16.19
C ILE A 98 16.85 0.65 16.67
N PHE A 99 16.50 -0.44 17.37
CA PHE A 99 15.15 -0.66 17.90
C PHE A 99 14.77 0.44 18.89
N GLU A 100 15.67 0.80 19.80
CA GLU A 100 15.45 1.90 20.73
C GLU A 100 15.24 3.25 20.02
N ARG A 101 16.04 3.55 19.00
CA ARG A 101 15.92 4.79 18.24
C ARG A 101 14.59 4.85 17.49
N ALA A 102 14.18 3.75 16.87
CA ALA A 102 12.91 3.66 16.16
C ALA A 102 11.72 3.85 17.12
N ARG A 103 11.75 3.18 18.28
CA ARG A 103 10.73 3.32 19.33
C ARG A 103 10.63 4.74 19.88
N ARG A 104 11.76 5.42 20.09
CA ARG A 104 11.80 6.83 20.53
C ARG A 104 11.09 7.77 19.55
N HIS A 105 11.08 7.43 18.27
CA HIS A 105 10.33 8.16 17.24
C HIS A 105 8.90 7.69 17.03
N GLY A 106 8.43 6.69 17.79
CA GLY A 106 7.10 6.11 17.63
C GLY A 106 6.95 5.19 16.42
N LEU A 107 8.06 4.78 15.79
CA LEU A 107 8.03 3.79 14.70
C LEU A 107 7.80 2.39 15.28
N THR A 108 6.97 1.61 14.59
CA THR A 108 6.96 0.16 14.76
C THR A 108 8.25 -0.40 14.17
N VAL A 109 8.99 -1.24 14.89
CA VAL A 109 10.24 -1.82 14.41
C VAL A 109 10.23 -3.33 14.52
N PHE A 110 10.54 -4.01 13.42
CA PHE A 110 10.63 -5.47 13.33
C PHE A 110 11.67 -5.87 12.27
N SER A 111 11.86 -7.17 12.04
CA SER A 111 12.90 -7.65 11.12
C SER A 111 12.51 -8.94 10.39
N SER A 112 13.29 -9.27 9.37
CA SER A 112 13.33 -10.60 8.76
C SER A 112 14.39 -11.47 9.45
N PRO A 113 14.03 -12.49 10.26
CA PRO A 113 14.98 -13.50 10.70
C PRO A 113 15.22 -14.54 9.61
N PHE A 114 16.46 -15.01 9.48
CA PHE A 114 16.84 -16.06 8.52
C PHE A 114 17.23 -17.37 9.20
N ASP A 115 17.34 -17.37 10.53
CA ASP A 115 17.70 -18.54 11.31
C ASP A 115 17.21 -18.42 12.76
N ARG A 116 17.43 -19.45 13.57
CA ARG A 116 17.01 -19.49 14.98
C ARG A 116 17.65 -18.40 15.84
N THR A 117 18.93 -18.11 15.65
CA THR A 117 19.64 -17.10 16.45
C THR A 117 19.07 -15.70 16.21
N ALA A 118 18.64 -15.42 14.97
CA ALA A 118 17.93 -14.20 14.62
C ALA A 118 16.57 -14.11 15.31
N VAL A 119 15.78 -15.19 15.33
CA VAL A 119 14.50 -15.23 16.07
C VAL A 119 14.73 -14.98 17.56
N GLU A 120 15.73 -15.63 18.17
CA GLU A 120 16.06 -15.44 19.59
C GLU A 120 16.50 -14.02 19.93
N LEU A 121 17.27 -13.36 19.04
CA LEU A 121 17.61 -11.94 19.19
C LEU A 121 16.37 -11.04 19.13
N LEU A 122 15.51 -11.26 18.14
CA LEU A 122 14.31 -10.43 17.94
C LEU A 122 13.25 -10.63 19.05
N GLU A 123 13.16 -11.82 19.64
CA GLU A 123 12.36 -12.06 20.84
C GLU A 123 12.89 -11.27 22.03
N LYS A 124 14.21 -11.25 22.28
CA LYS A 124 14.81 -10.44 23.36
C LYS A 124 14.57 -8.94 23.17
N LEU A 125 14.46 -8.51 21.91
CA LEU A 125 14.17 -7.14 21.55
C LEU A 125 12.68 -6.82 21.52
N ASP A 126 11.77 -7.74 21.88
CA ASP A 126 10.32 -7.54 21.82
C ASP A 126 9.82 -7.07 20.44
N ALA A 127 10.32 -7.67 19.36
CA ALA A 127 9.80 -7.40 18.02
C ALA A 127 8.29 -7.74 17.97
N PRO A 128 7.41 -6.85 17.46
CA PRO A 128 5.95 -7.06 17.49
C PRO A 128 5.44 -7.98 16.38
N ALA A 129 6.26 -8.28 15.38
CA ALA A 129 5.95 -9.14 14.24
C ALA A 129 7.25 -9.64 13.61
N TYR A 130 7.10 -10.55 12.65
CA TYR A 130 8.21 -11.09 11.86
C TYR A 130 7.95 -10.99 10.36
N LYS A 131 9.02 -10.81 9.60
CA LYS A 131 9.00 -10.87 8.13
C LYS A 131 9.66 -12.17 7.65
N ILE A 132 8.97 -12.93 6.81
CA ILE A 132 9.58 -14.01 6.00
C ILE A 132 9.86 -13.43 4.62
N ALA A 133 11.13 -13.44 4.22
CA ALA A 133 11.57 -13.00 2.90
C ALA A 133 11.18 -14.03 1.83
N SER A 134 11.21 -13.62 0.55
CA SER A 134 10.70 -14.45 -0.55
C SER A 134 11.48 -15.76 -0.70
N SER A 135 12.79 -15.73 -0.51
CA SER A 135 13.66 -16.91 -0.60
C SER A 135 13.40 -17.91 0.54
N GLU A 136 13.01 -17.41 1.71
CA GLU A 136 12.73 -18.21 2.90
C GLU A 136 11.28 -18.72 2.96
N LEU A 137 10.43 -18.38 2.00
CA LEU A 137 9.03 -18.84 1.94
C LEU A 137 8.93 -20.38 1.94
N VAL A 138 9.92 -21.06 1.38
CA VAL A 138 9.99 -22.53 1.33
C VAL A 138 10.59 -23.15 2.59
N ASP A 139 11.20 -22.37 3.49
CA ASP A 139 11.75 -22.84 4.75
C ASP A 139 10.64 -23.00 5.80
N LEU A 140 9.85 -24.06 5.64
CA LEU A 140 8.74 -24.36 6.56
C LEU A 140 9.20 -24.53 8.02
N PRO A 141 10.37 -25.14 8.34
CA PRO A 141 10.92 -25.13 9.70
C PRO A 141 11.08 -23.71 10.29
N LEU A 142 11.68 -22.77 9.55
CA LEU A 142 11.82 -21.38 9.99
C LEU A 142 10.46 -20.71 10.18
N ILE A 143 9.53 -20.89 9.24
CA ILE A 143 8.17 -20.35 9.33
C ILE A 143 7.46 -20.86 10.58
N ARG A 144 7.55 -22.17 10.89
CA ARG A 144 6.97 -22.74 12.12
C ARG A 144 7.61 -22.19 13.37
N LEU A 145 8.94 -22.01 13.37
CA LEU A 145 9.65 -21.41 14.50
C LEU A 145 9.14 -19.99 14.79
N VAL A 146 9.10 -19.14 13.76
CA VAL A 146 8.61 -17.77 13.86
C VAL A 146 7.15 -17.75 14.31
N ALA A 147 6.28 -18.55 13.69
CA ALA A 147 4.87 -18.62 14.03
C ALA A 147 4.60 -19.12 15.45
N SER A 148 5.44 -20.01 16.00
CA SER A 148 5.29 -20.54 17.36
C SER A 148 5.46 -19.49 18.47
N THR A 149 6.00 -18.31 18.14
CA THR A 149 6.03 -17.16 19.06
C THR A 149 4.65 -16.56 19.31
N GLY A 150 3.63 -16.92 18.50
CA GLY A 150 2.29 -16.34 18.56
C GLY A 150 2.18 -14.95 17.93
N LYS A 151 3.29 -14.40 17.39
CA LYS A 151 3.30 -13.06 16.78
C LYS A 151 2.80 -13.10 15.32
N PRO A 152 2.32 -11.97 14.78
CA PRO A 152 1.99 -11.83 13.37
C PRO A 152 3.19 -12.09 12.46
N VAL A 153 2.91 -12.68 11.30
CA VAL A 153 3.93 -13.02 10.29
C VAL A 153 3.57 -12.38 8.94
N VAL A 154 4.50 -11.60 8.39
CA VAL A 154 4.40 -10.98 7.07
C VAL A 154 5.26 -11.81 6.10
N ILE A 155 4.68 -12.42 5.07
CA ILE A 155 5.38 -13.37 4.18
C ILE A 155 5.42 -12.80 2.76
N SER A 156 6.62 -12.60 2.19
CA SER A 156 6.74 -12.20 0.78
C SER A 156 6.62 -13.41 -0.14
N THR A 157 5.96 -13.25 -1.28
CA THR A 157 5.65 -14.34 -2.21
C THR A 157 6.37 -14.22 -3.55
N GLY A 158 7.54 -13.57 -3.59
CA GLY A 158 8.33 -13.47 -4.81
C GLY A 158 8.77 -14.86 -5.28
N MET A 159 8.71 -15.11 -6.60
CA MET A 159 9.05 -16.39 -7.26
C MET A 159 8.14 -17.59 -6.90
N ALA A 160 7.37 -17.50 -5.81
CA ALA A 160 6.62 -18.61 -5.28
C ALA A 160 5.40 -18.99 -6.15
N THR A 161 5.20 -20.29 -6.29
CA THR A 161 3.97 -20.88 -6.83
C THR A 161 2.84 -20.84 -5.79
N VAL A 162 1.60 -21.00 -6.25
CA VAL A 162 0.43 -21.09 -5.34
C VAL A 162 0.59 -22.24 -4.32
N GLY A 163 1.20 -23.37 -4.73
CA GLY A 163 1.42 -24.52 -3.85
C GLY A 163 2.45 -24.24 -2.74
N GLU A 164 3.53 -23.52 -3.05
CA GLU A 164 4.50 -23.11 -2.04
C GLU A 164 3.92 -22.09 -1.07
N ILE A 165 3.12 -21.14 -1.56
CA ILE A 165 2.41 -20.17 -0.71
C ILE A 165 1.41 -20.88 0.21
N ASP A 166 0.65 -21.86 -0.29
CA ASP A 166 -0.26 -22.69 0.53
C ASP A 166 0.51 -23.42 1.65
N ALA A 167 1.64 -24.05 1.31
CA ALA A 167 2.48 -24.74 2.30
C ALA A 167 2.99 -23.79 3.39
N ALA A 168 3.47 -22.59 3.03
CA ALA A 168 3.92 -21.56 3.95
C ALA A 168 2.80 -21.06 4.86
N VAL A 169 1.62 -20.75 4.30
CA VAL A 169 0.45 -20.28 5.06
C VAL A 169 -0.04 -21.35 6.02
N ARG A 170 -0.09 -22.62 5.61
CA ARG A 170 -0.46 -23.74 6.50
C ARG A 170 0.55 -23.91 7.63
N ALA A 171 1.83 -23.93 7.31
CA ALA A 171 2.89 -24.04 8.30
C ALA A 171 2.79 -22.93 9.37
N ALA A 172 2.56 -21.69 8.95
CA ALA A 172 2.37 -20.56 9.87
C ALA A 172 1.10 -20.70 10.72
N ARG A 173 -0.04 -21.09 10.13
CA ARG A 173 -1.31 -21.28 10.85
C ARG A 173 -1.23 -22.40 11.87
N GLU A 174 -0.72 -23.57 11.46
CA GLU A 174 -0.62 -24.77 12.30
C GLU A 174 0.34 -24.58 13.47
N ALA A 175 1.38 -23.75 13.29
CA ALA A 175 2.33 -23.41 14.35
C ALA A 175 1.86 -22.27 15.27
N GLY A 176 0.70 -21.64 15.01
CA GLY A 176 0.10 -20.68 15.92
C GLY A 176 0.38 -19.20 15.64
N ALA A 177 0.67 -18.83 14.38
CA ALA A 177 0.87 -17.41 14.02
C ALA A 177 -0.31 -16.53 14.46
N GLY A 178 -0.01 -15.37 15.09
CA GLY A 178 -1.02 -14.41 15.57
C GLY A 178 -1.74 -13.62 14.46
N GLY A 179 -1.42 -13.92 13.20
CA GLY A 179 -1.95 -13.27 12.00
C GLY A 179 -0.97 -13.46 10.85
N ILE A 180 -1.49 -13.47 9.62
CA ILE A 180 -0.67 -13.63 8.42
C ILE A 180 -1.00 -12.50 7.45
N VAL A 181 0.03 -11.87 6.89
CA VAL A 181 -0.09 -10.91 5.78
C VAL A 181 0.78 -11.40 4.64
N LEU A 182 0.23 -11.52 3.43
CA LEU A 182 1.00 -11.91 2.24
C LEU A 182 1.41 -10.69 1.43
N LEU A 183 2.69 -10.58 1.08
CA LEU A 183 3.17 -9.52 0.20
C LEU A 183 3.42 -10.08 -1.20
N ALA A 184 2.65 -9.58 -2.17
CA ALA A 184 3.02 -9.70 -3.57
C ALA A 184 4.42 -9.08 -3.74
N CYS A 185 5.31 -9.78 -4.44
CA CYS A 185 6.69 -9.35 -4.60
C CYS A 185 7.22 -9.80 -5.96
N THR A 186 8.04 -8.97 -6.59
CA THR A 186 8.83 -9.35 -7.78
C THR A 186 10.29 -9.32 -7.36
N ALA A 187 10.92 -10.49 -7.30
CA ALA A 187 12.31 -10.67 -6.83
C ALA A 187 13.29 -10.35 -7.97
N SER A 188 13.33 -9.07 -8.36
CA SER A 188 14.26 -8.50 -9.32
C SER A 188 14.64 -7.11 -8.81
N TYR A 189 15.90 -6.69 -9.02
CA TYR A 189 16.52 -5.58 -8.30
C TYR A 189 17.35 -4.71 -9.26
N PRO A 190 16.81 -3.61 -9.79
CA PRO A 190 15.41 -3.13 -9.68
C PRO A 190 14.42 -3.99 -10.47
N ALA A 191 13.18 -4.08 -9.98
CA ALA A 191 12.10 -4.72 -10.72
C ALA A 191 11.53 -3.77 -11.78
N PRO A 192 11.32 -4.21 -13.03
CA PRO A 192 10.60 -3.41 -14.00
C PRO A 192 9.10 -3.37 -13.65
N PRO A 193 8.41 -2.20 -13.77
CA PRO A 193 7.01 -2.07 -13.37
C PRO A 193 6.05 -3.09 -14.02
N GLN A 194 6.25 -3.46 -15.28
CA GLN A 194 5.43 -4.44 -15.99
C GLN A 194 5.43 -5.84 -15.32
N ASP A 195 6.48 -6.17 -14.58
CA ASP A 195 6.62 -7.48 -13.91
C ASP A 195 6.05 -7.48 -12.48
N SER A 196 5.54 -6.33 -12.01
CA SER A 196 4.95 -6.21 -10.66
C SER A 196 3.66 -7.02 -10.50
N ASN A 197 2.93 -7.22 -11.62
CA ASN A 197 1.76 -8.06 -11.72
C ASN A 197 0.70 -7.80 -10.63
N LEU A 198 0.40 -6.53 -10.34
CA LEU A 198 -0.43 -6.11 -9.19
C LEU A 198 -1.83 -6.74 -9.15
N ARG A 199 -2.37 -7.17 -10.30
CA ARG A 199 -3.65 -7.91 -10.37
C ARG A 199 -3.67 -9.22 -9.59
N ARG A 200 -2.52 -9.73 -9.15
CA ARG A 200 -2.44 -10.90 -8.25
C ARG A 200 -2.85 -10.59 -6.81
N LEU A 201 -2.83 -9.32 -6.37
CA LEU A 201 -3.19 -8.94 -5.00
C LEU A 201 -4.57 -9.44 -4.59
N PRO A 202 -5.67 -9.15 -5.32
CA PRO A 202 -6.99 -9.68 -4.97
C PRO A 202 -7.03 -11.21 -5.05
N VAL A 203 -6.32 -11.83 -6.02
CA VAL A 203 -6.25 -13.29 -6.12
C VAL A 203 -5.60 -13.92 -4.89
N LEU A 204 -4.49 -13.36 -4.39
CA LEU A 204 -3.84 -13.81 -3.16
C LEU A 204 -4.76 -13.65 -1.95
N ALA A 205 -5.45 -12.52 -1.86
CA ALA A 205 -6.36 -12.23 -0.75
C ALA A 205 -7.51 -13.25 -0.70
N ASP A 206 -8.15 -13.49 -1.85
CA ASP A 206 -9.29 -14.41 -1.97
C ASP A 206 -8.86 -15.87 -1.78
N THR A 207 -7.71 -16.27 -2.34
CA THR A 207 -7.21 -17.65 -2.30
C THR A 207 -6.84 -18.07 -0.87
N PHE A 208 -6.15 -17.20 -0.14
CA PHE A 208 -5.61 -17.55 1.17
C PHE A 208 -6.44 -17.00 2.34
N GLY A 209 -7.39 -16.10 2.07
CA GLY A 209 -8.24 -15.49 3.09
C GLY A 209 -7.43 -14.68 4.10
N VAL A 210 -6.46 -13.89 3.64
CA VAL A 210 -5.56 -13.10 4.50
C VAL A 210 -5.39 -11.68 3.94
N PRO A 211 -5.07 -10.68 4.76
CA PRO A 211 -4.62 -9.38 4.27
C PRO A 211 -3.45 -9.51 3.30
N VAL A 212 -3.45 -8.66 2.27
CA VAL A 212 -2.39 -8.62 1.26
C VAL A 212 -1.74 -7.26 1.20
N GLY A 213 -0.48 -7.25 0.80
CA GLY A 213 0.30 -6.04 0.58
C GLY A 213 1.28 -6.22 -0.57
N LEU A 214 2.17 -5.25 -0.74
CA LEU A 214 3.21 -5.25 -1.75
C LEU A 214 4.58 -5.07 -1.09
N SER A 215 5.54 -5.91 -1.45
CA SER A 215 6.98 -5.66 -1.25
C SER A 215 7.55 -5.30 -2.61
N ASP A 216 8.01 -4.05 -2.76
CA ASP A 216 8.23 -3.43 -4.06
C ASP A 216 9.69 -3.04 -4.32
N HIS A 217 10.23 -3.51 -5.44
CA HIS A 217 11.60 -3.21 -5.88
C HIS A 217 11.65 -2.36 -7.15
N THR A 218 10.52 -1.76 -7.56
CA THR A 218 10.47 -0.88 -8.72
C THR A 218 11.07 0.50 -8.44
N PRO A 219 11.58 1.24 -9.43
CA PRO A 219 11.95 2.64 -9.23
C PRO A 219 10.74 3.52 -8.90
N GLY A 220 10.88 4.42 -7.93
CA GLY A 220 9.85 5.40 -7.56
C GLY A 220 8.65 4.81 -6.80
N ILE A 221 7.51 5.51 -6.86
CA ILE A 221 6.34 5.24 -6.00
C ILE A 221 5.07 4.81 -6.76
N GLY A 222 5.09 4.82 -8.09
CA GLY A 222 3.89 4.61 -8.90
C GLY A 222 3.24 3.24 -8.70
N VAL A 223 4.05 2.17 -8.69
CA VAL A 223 3.57 0.79 -8.48
C VAL A 223 3.04 0.59 -7.04
N PRO A 224 3.75 1.02 -5.99
CA PRO A 224 3.23 1.01 -4.63
C PRO A 224 1.88 1.71 -4.46
N VAL A 225 1.73 2.92 -5.01
CA VAL A 225 0.47 3.69 -4.92
C VAL A 225 -0.65 2.98 -5.68
N ALA A 226 -0.36 2.46 -6.88
CA ALA A 226 -1.34 1.68 -7.66
C ALA A 226 -1.79 0.40 -6.93
N SER A 227 -0.91 -0.21 -6.11
CA SER A 227 -1.25 -1.42 -5.35
C SER A 227 -2.35 -1.20 -4.31
N VAL A 228 -2.47 0.02 -3.77
CA VAL A 228 -3.52 0.39 -2.80
C VAL A 228 -4.90 0.20 -3.42
N ALA A 229 -5.07 0.61 -4.69
CA ALA A 229 -6.34 0.45 -5.41
C ALA A 229 -6.72 -1.01 -5.68
N LEU A 230 -5.77 -1.93 -5.54
CA LEU A 230 -5.97 -3.38 -5.69
C LEU A 230 -5.99 -4.12 -4.33
N GLY A 231 -6.12 -3.37 -3.23
CA GLY A 231 -6.33 -3.92 -1.88
C GLY A 231 -5.07 -4.10 -1.05
N ALA A 232 -3.92 -3.59 -1.49
CA ALA A 232 -2.71 -3.60 -0.66
C ALA A 232 -2.92 -2.77 0.62
N CYS A 233 -2.78 -3.40 1.78
CA CYS A 233 -2.89 -2.78 3.09
C CYS A 233 -1.56 -2.70 3.85
N LEU A 234 -0.48 -3.21 3.24
CA LEU A 234 0.91 -3.05 3.69
C LEU A 234 1.77 -2.82 2.44
N ILE A 235 2.62 -1.81 2.47
CA ILE A 235 3.58 -1.49 1.42
C ILE A 235 4.97 -1.49 2.03
N GLU A 236 5.85 -2.33 1.52
CA GLU A 236 7.25 -2.42 1.92
C GLU A 236 8.14 -1.89 0.79
N LYS A 237 9.08 -1.02 1.15
CA LYS A 237 9.97 -0.35 0.21
C LYS A 237 11.35 -0.15 0.83
N HIS A 238 12.41 -0.46 0.10
CA HIS A 238 13.77 -0.18 0.55
C HIS A 238 14.02 1.32 0.64
N VAL A 239 14.86 1.74 1.59
CA VAL A 239 15.16 3.15 1.85
C VAL A 239 16.65 3.40 2.03
N THR A 240 17.12 4.55 1.57
CA THR A 240 18.50 5.03 1.76
C THR A 240 18.47 6.53 2.06
N LEU A 241 19.55 7.08 2.62
CA LEU A 241 19.68 8.52 2.79
C LEU A 241 19.83 9.22 1.44
N ARG A 242 20.73 8.69 0.61
CA ARG A 242 20.98 9.11 -0.77
C ARG A 242 21.46 7.91 -1.58
N ARG A 243 20.95 7.75 -2.79
CA ARG A 243 21.41 6.70 -3.72
C ARG A 243 22.85 6.92 -4.16
N ALA A 244 23.26 8.18 -4.27
CA ALA A 244 24.62 8.58 -4.63
C ALA A 244 25.70 8.10 -3.64
N ASP A 245 25.33 7.75 -2.41
CA ASP A 245 26.26 7.19 -1.41
C ASP A 245 26.62 5.71 -1.70
N GLY A 246 25.94 5.09 -2.67
CA GLY A 246 26.00 3.66 -2.94
C GLY A 246 25.42 2.82 -1.79
N GLY A 247 25.65 1.52 -1.87
CA GLY A 247 25.12 0.52 -0.96
C GLY A 247 24.68 -0.71 -1.72
N VAL A 248 24.42 -1.81 -1.00
CA VAL A 248 24.07 -3.08 -1.65
C VAL A 248 22.75 -2.97 -2.40
N ASP A 249 21.81 -2.18 -1.88
CA ASP A 249 20.44 -2.03 -2.38
C ASP A 249 20.09 -0.58 -2.78
N SER A 250 21.09 0.31 -2.88
CA SER A 250 20.84 1.74 -3.03
C SER A 250 20.02 2.08 -4.28
N ASP A 251 20.25 1.38 -5.38
CA ASP A 251 19.79 1.77 -6.71
C ASP A 251 18.26 1.77 -6.87
N PHE A 252 17.57 0.93 -6.09
CA PHE A 252 16.11 0.82 -6.09
C PHE A 252 15.47 1.30 -4.77
N SER A 253 16.28 1.77 -3.84
CA SER A 253 15.83 2.31 -2.56
C SER A 253 15.30 3.74 -2.70
N LEU A 254 14.23 4.08 -1.99
CA LEU A 254 13.71 5.45 -1.94
C LEU A 254 14.59 6.34 -1.06
N GLU A 255 14.73 7.60 -1.48
CA GLU A 255 15.27 8.67 -0.65
C GLU A 255 14.17 9.26 0.26
N PRO A 256 14.52 10.02 1.32
CA PRO A 256 13.57 10.45 2.34
C PRO A 256 12.35 11.20 1.80
N GLU A 257 12.54 12.07 0.80
CA GLU A 257 11.47 12.81 0.14
C GLU A 257 10.51 11.91 -0.67
N GLU A 258 11.03 10.84 -1.28
CA GLU A 258 10.22 9.88 -2.02
C GLU A 258 9.45 8.96 -1.08
N LEU A 259 10.04 8.58 0.06
CA LEU A 259 9.35 7.84 1.12
C LEU A 259 8.22 8.69 1.74
N ALA A 260 8.45 9.99 1.92
CA ALA A 260 7.42 10.92 2.38
C ALA A 260 6.28 11.01 1.35
N ALA A 261 6.62 11.14 0.06
CA ALA A 261 5.64 11.11 -1.02
C ALA A 261 4.87 9.78 -1.05
N LEU A 262 5.54 8.64 -0.90
CA LEU A 262 4.89 7.32 -0.84
C LEU A 262 3.87 7.25 0.30
N THR A 263 4.23 7.75 1.48
CA THR A 263 3.35 7.76 2.66
C THR A 263 2.10 8.59 2.38
N VAL A 264 2.28 9.83 1.92
CA VAL A 264 1.17 10.75 1.61
C VAL A 264 0.26 10.20 0.50
N GLU A 265 0.85 9.73 -0.59
CA GLU A 265 0.08 9.27 -1.75
C GLU A 265 -0.59 7.90 -1.51
N SER A 266 -0.03 7.05 -0.64
CA SER A 266 -0.70 5.81 -0.23
C SER A 266 -1.95 6.08 0.60
N GLU A 267 -1.90 7.05 1.53
CA GLU A 267 -3.08 7.48 2.28
C GLU A 267 -4.13 8.12 1.36
N ARG A 268 -3.71 9.00 0.45
CA ARG A 268 -4.61 9.64 -0.52
C ARG A 268 -5.28 8.63 -1.44
N ALA A 269 -4.52 7.67 -1.97
CA ALA A 269 -5.06 6.60 -2.81
C ALA A 269 -6.10 5.78 -2.03
N TRP A 270 -5.79 5.39 -0.79
CA TRP A 270 -6.73 4.67 0.07
C TRP A 270 -8.00 5.48 0.35
N ALA A 271 -7.87 6.75 0.74
CA ALA A 271 -9.00 7.62 1.02
C ALA A 271 -9.88 7.85 -0.23
N ALA A 272 -9.26 7.90 -1.42
CA ALA A 272 -9.95 8.08 -2.69
C ALA A 272 -10.76 6.86 -3.14
N LEU A 273 -10.45 5.64 -2.64
CA LEU A 273 -11.27 4.46 -2.93
C LEU A 273 -12.70 4.62 -2.41
N GLY A 274 -12.87 5.33 -1.29
CA GLY A 274 -14.17 5.71 -0.77
C GLY A 274 -15.12 4.53 -0.56
N GLY A 275 -16.39 4.76 -0.89
CA GLY A 275 -17.44 3.74 -0.83
C GLY A 275 -17.99 3.41 -2.22
N THR A 276 -18.96 2.50 -2.27
CA THR A 276 -19.59 2.05 -3.52
C THR A 276 -20.79 2.90 -3.95
N THR A 277 -21.12 3.95 -3.19
CA THR A 277 -22.30 4.78 -3.46
C THR A 277 -22.10 5.65 -4.71
N ILE A 278 -22.94 5.44 -5.72
CA ILE A 278 -23.01 6.30 -6.91
C ILE A 278 -24.06 7.38 -6.66
N GLY A 279 -23.62 8.63 -6.59
CA GLY A 279 -24.49 9.77 -6.32
C GLY A 279 -23.72 10.98 -5.79
N PRO A 280 -24.40 12.10 -5.54
CA PRO A 280 -23.75 13.29 -5.01
C PRO A 280 -23.21 13.05 -3.61
N THR A 281 -21.96 13.44 -3.39
CA THR A 281 -21.33 13.51 -2.08
C THR A 281 -21.92 14.67 -1.26
N PRO A 282 -21.70 14.71 0.08
CA PRO A 282 -22.05 15.87 0.89
C PRO A 282 -21.51 17.20 0.34
N THR A 283 -20.29 17.19 -0.20
CA THR A 283 -19.64 18.36 -0.81
C THR A 283 -20.33 18.81 -2.11
N GLU A 284 -20.99 17.91 -2.81
CA GLU A 284 -21.70 18.20 -4.07
C GLU A 284 -23.16 18.65 -3.86
N ARG A 285 -23.68 18.65 -2.62
CA ARG A 285 -25.09 18.96 -2.34
C ARG A 285 -25.52 20.34 -2.86
N GLU A 286 -24.66 21.35 -2.73
CA GLU A 286 -24.96 22.69 -3.25
C GLU A 286 -25.05 22.69 -4.78
N GLY A 287 -24.21 21.88 -5.45
CA GLY A 287 -24.26 21.69 -6.89
C GLY A 287 -25.61 21.17 -7.41
N LEU A 288 -26.37 20.42 -6.59
CA LEU A 288 -27.69 19.94 -6.95
C LEU A 288 -28.68 21.08 -7.21
N ARG A 289 -28.57 22.19 -6.46
CA ARG A 289 -29.44 23.37 -6.61
C ARG A 289 -29.19 24.09 -7.93
N PHE A 290 -28.02 23.93 -8.53
CA PHE A 290 -27.67 24.53 -9.82
C PHE A 290 -27.91 23.60 -11.01
N ARG A 291 -28.61 22.48 -10.84
CA ARG A 291 -29.04 21.63 -11.96
C ARG A 291 -30.10 22.35 -12.78
N ARG A 292 -30.32 21.91 -14.03
CA ARG A 292 -31.37 22.50 -14.87
C ARG A 292 -32.72 21.91 -14.49
N SER A 293 -33.75 22.75 -14.56
CA SER A 293 -35.15 22.34 -14.53
C SER A 293 -35.96 23.27 -15.43
N LEU A 294 -37.23 22.94 -15.68
CA LEU A 294 -38.10 23.78 -16.50
C LEU A 294 -38.54 25.00 -15.71
N PHE A 295 -38.31 26.17 -16.27
CA PHE A 295 -38.66 27.46 -15.70
C PHE A 295 -39.42 28.30 -16.72
N VAL A 296 -40.32 29.12 -16.20
CA VAL A 296 -41.01 30.17 -16.94
C VAL A 296 -40.02 31.31 -17.16
N VAL A 297 -39.71 31.65 -18.41
CA VAL A 297 -38.66 32.62 -18.79
C VAL A 297 -39.19 33.97 -19.28
N SER A 298 -40.50 34.12 -19.39
CA SER A 298 -41.22 35.35 -19.66
C SER A 298 -42.51 35.38 -18.83
N ASP A 299 -43.06 36.55 -18.51
CA ASP A 299 -44.37 36.62 -17.88
C ASP A 299 -45.44 36.00 -18.81
N VAL A 300 -46.37 35.21 -18.26
CA VAL A 300 -47.45 34.53 -18.99
C VAL A 300 -48.79 34.74 -18.27
N ARG A 301 -49.89 34.69 -19.02
CA ARG A 301 -51.27 34.82 -18.52
C ARG A 301 -51.96 33.46 -18.44
N ALA A 302 -52.98 33.38 -17.59
CA ALA A 302 -53.91 32.26 -17.59
C ALA A 302 -54.49 32.05 -18.99
N GLY A 303 -54.47 30.82 -19.50
CA GLY A 303 -54.92 30.48 -20.85
C GLY A 303 -53.81 30.49 -21.92
N ASP A 304 -52.61 31.02 -21.64
CA ASP A 304 -51.50 30.99 -22.60
C ASP A 304 -50.97 29.54 -22.77
N PRO A 305 -50.58 29.12 -23.99
CA PRO A 305 -49.92 27.84 -24.19
C PRO A 305 -48.45 27.87 -23.74
N VAL A 306 -47.97 26.75 -23.22
CA VAL A 306 -46.56 26.49 -22.96
C VAL A 306 -45.82 26.31 -24.29
N THR A 307 -44.78 27.09 -24.50
CA THR A 307 -43.95 27.09 -25.72
C THR A 307 -42.47 27.11 -25.38
N ALA A 308 -41.61 26.80 -26.35
CA ALA A 308 -40.16 26.88 -26.18
C ALA A 308 -39.66 28.32 -25.92
N ALA A 309 -40.48 29.34 -26.20
CA ALA A 309 -40.14 30.74 -25.97
C ALA A 309 -40.39 31.16 -24.51
N ASN A 310 -41.45 30.65 -23.88
CA ASN A 310 -41.86 31.04 -22.52
C ASN A 310 -41.49 30.03 -21.42
N VAL A 311 -41.20 28.78 -21.77
CA VAL A 311 -40.68 27.75 -20.86
C VAL A 311 -39.39 27.19 -21.43
N ARG A 312 -38.34 27.16 -20.60
CA ARG A 312 -37.05 26.60 -20.99
C ARG A 312 -36.47 25.77 -19.86
N SER A 313 -35.74 24.72 -20.24
CA SER A 313 -34.79 24.08 -19.33
C SER A 313 -33.67 25.07 -19.04
N ILE A 314 -33.60 25.64 -17.85
CA ILE A 314 -32.53 26.53 -17.39
C ILE A 314 -32.17 26.22 -15.92
N ARG A 315 -31.11 26.83 -15.39
CA ARG A 315 -30.79 26.77 -13.96
C ARG A 315 -31.59 27.86 -13.22
N PRO A 316 -31.93 27.69 -11.94
CA PRO A 316 -31.55 26.60 -11.02
C PRO A 316 -32.45 25.34 -11.14
N ALA A 317 -32.28 24.41 -10.20
CA ALA A 317 -33.23 23.33 -9.96
C ALA A 317 -34.49 23.88 -9.26
N GLY A 318 -35.54 23.06 -9.16
CA GLY A 318 -36.77 23.40 -8.42
C GLY A 318 -38.03 23.45 -9.28
N GLY A 319 -37.90 23.49 -10.61
CA GLY A 319 -39.01 23.23 -11.53
C GLY A 319 -39.08 21.77 -11.97
N LEU A 320 -39.97 21.48 -12.92
CA LEU A 320 -40.11 20.14 -13.51
C LEU A 320 -38.79 19.65 -14.14
N PRO A 321 -38.55 18.33 -14.16
CA PRO A 321 -37.41 17.75 -14.87
C PRO A 321 -37.34 18.23 -16.33
N PRO A 322 -36.14 18.54 -16.86
CA PRO A 322 -35.99 18.89 -18.27
C PRO A 322 -36.54 17.86 -19.25
N ALA A 323 -36.59 16.58 -18.85
CA ALA A 323 -37.14 15.49 -19.65
C ALA A 323 -38.65 15.62 -19.89
N ASP A 324 -39.36 16.41 -19.09
CA ASP A 324 -40.79 16.64 -19.26
C ASP A 324 -41.10 17.76 -20.28
N LEU A 325 -40.10 18.36 -20.94
CA LEU A 325 -40.31 19.50 -21.83
C LEU A 325 -41.36 19.20 -22.92
N ASP A 326 -41.23 18.07 -23.61
CA ASP A 326 -42.17 17.70 -24.68
C ASP A 326 -43.58 17.40 -24.16
N ARG A 327 -43.70 17.00 -22.88
CA ARG A 327 -44.98 16.73 -22.22
C ARG A 327 -45.69 18.00 -21.78
N VAL A 328 -44.94 19.08 -21.55
CA VAL A 328 -45.50 20.37 -21.16
C VAL A 328 -45.80 21.27 -22.35
N LEU A 329 -45.09 21.13 -23.46
CA LEU A 329 -45.34 21.93 -24.67
C LEU A 329 -46.79 21.76 -25.15
N GLY A 330 -47.46 22.87 -25.44
CA GLY A 330 -48.85 22.92 -25.86
C GLY A 330 -49.89 22.80 -24.74
N ARG A 331 -49.48 22.53 -23.50
CA ARG A 331 -50.38 22.68 -22.32
C ARG A 331 -50.67 24.13 -22.03
N THR A 332 -51.63 24.41 -21.16
CA THR A 332 -52.17 25.75 -20.97
C THR A 332 -51.99 26.22 -19.53
N PHE A 333 -51.44 27.41 -19.34
CA PHE A 333 -51.27 27.96 -18.00
C PHE A 333 -52.62 28.15 -17.27
N THR A 334 -52.71 27.68 -16.03
CA THR A 334 -53.95 27.73 -15.22
C THR A 334 -54.18 29.08 -14.53
N ARG A 335 -53.12 29.89 -14.44
CA ARG A 335 -53.09 31.22 -13.82
C ARG A 335 -51.97 32.07 -14.42
N ASP A 336 -51.97 33.37 -14.12
CA ASP A 336 -50.85 34.25 -14.47
C ASP A 336 -49.58 33.81 -13.71
N VAL A 337 -48.43 33.75 -14.42
CA VAL A 337 -47.15 33.32 -13.84
C VAL A 337 -46.03 34.29 -14.25
N PRO A 338 -45.27 34.84 -13.30
CA PRO A 338 -44.16 35.74 -13.61
C PRO A 338 -42.92 34.98 -14.11
N ARG A 339 -42.07 35.67 -14.86
CA ARG A 339 -40.72 35.23 -15.25
C ARG A 339 -39.90 34.85 -14.03
N GLY A 340 -39.14 33.76 -14.15
CA GLY A 340 -38.27 33.23 -13.10
C GLY A 340 -38.97 32.25 -12.16
N THR A 341 -40.21 31.87 -12.45
CA THR A 341 -40.96 30.87 -11.67
C THR A 341 -40.57 29.45 -12.10
N PRO A 342 -40.27 28.53 -11.16
CA PRO A 342 -40.11 27.12 -11.48
C PRO A 342 -41.42 26.56 -12.05
N LEU A 343 -41.36 25.92 -13.21
CA LEU A 343 -42.54 25.29 -13.78
C LEU A 343 -42.93 24.07 -12.93
N SER A 344 -44.22 23.87 -12.70
CA SER A 344 -44.79 22.73 -11.99
C SER A 344 -46.11 22.32 -12.64
N TRP A 345 -46.56 21.09 -12.40
CA TRP A 345 -47.77 20.56 -13.04
C TRP A 345 -49.06 21.29 -12.62
N ASP A 346 -49.10 21.98 -11.48
CA ASP A 346 -50.25 22.79 -11.06
C ASP A 346 -50.39 24.10 -11.86
N LEU A 347 -49.32 24.53 -12.53
CA LEU A 347 -49.31 25.73 -13.34
C LEU A 347 -49.89 25.52 -14.74
N ILE A 348 -50.08 24.29 -15.22
CA ILE A 348 -50.36 23.93 -16.63
C ILE A 348 -51.33 22.77 -16.83
#